data_AF-A0A957VZN1-F1
#
_entry.id   AF-A0A957VZN1-F1
#
_cell.length_a   1.000
_cell.length_b   1.000
_cell.length_c   1.000
_cell.angle_alpha   90.00
_cell.angle_beta   90.00
_cell.angle_gamma   90.00
#
_symmetry.space_group_name_H-M   'P 1'
#
loop_
_entity.id
_entity.type
_entity.pdbx_description
1 polymer ?
#
loop_
_entity_poly.entity_id
_entity_poly.type
_entity_poly.pdbx_seq_one_letter_code
_entity_poly.pdbx_strand_id
1 'polypeptide(L)'
;MTLPKIRTLELKEYKQFELLRQNEKPWPYLTDAFTHIWDLAYEIVPRAMLSVEVKNEWAGCAGYALAETDPDLAFMGIIIKPEHRRKGLGQQVYAQLIERLQARKIRRVLTMVNTHQVAGLQFADRCGFQEIGRTVYSELDATAADIGAWDDPEQIVARQNLRFTTLNRFPRRGLADRLLPIWNRTRPDQPQYWTYVPVSANRLER
;
A
#
# COMPACT_ATOMS: atom_id res chain seq x y z
N MET A 1 -10.32 -4.00 -32.50
CA MET A 1 -10.00 -3.39 -31.20
C MET A 1 -8.49 -3.25 -31.12
N THR A 2 -7.94 -2.05 -30.86
CA THR A 2 -6.48 -1.88 -30.72
C THR A 2 -6.04 -2.48 -29.39
N LEU A 3 -5.10 -3.43 -29.42
CA LEU A 3 -4.53 -4.03 -28.21
C LEU A 3 -3.68 -3.00 -27.46
N PRO A 4 -3.76 -2.93 -26.12
CA PRO A 4 -2.89 -2.07 -25.34
C PRO A 4 -1.46 -2.58 -25.44
N LYS A 5 -0.52 -1.65 -25.48
CA LYS A 5 0.90 -1.94 -25.29
C LYS A 5 1.17 -1.86 -23.79
N ILE A 6 1.52 -2.99 -23.20
CA ILE A 6 1.86 -3.10 -21.78
C ILE A 6 3.34 -3.44 -21.69
N ARG A 7 4.10 -2.59 -21.00
CA ARG A 7 5.55 -2.74 -20.85
C ARG A 7 6.00 -2.34 -19.47
N THR A 8 7.22 -2.72 -19.09
CA THR A 8 7.82 -2.23 -17.86
C THR A 8 7.86 -0.69 -17.86
N LEU A 9 7.43 -0.09 -16.77
CA LEU A 9 7.49 1.36 -16.56
C LEU A 9 8.96 1.79 -16.40
N GLU A 10 9.40 2.76 -17.18
CA GLU A 10 10.76 3.31 -17.07
C GLU A 10 10.84 4.38 -15.98
N LEU A 11 12.03 4.56 -15.37
CA LEU A 11 12.23 5.51 -14.26
C LEU A 11 11.76 6.93 -14.58
N LYS A 12 11.99 7.41 -15.80
CA LYS A 12 11.57 8.74 -16.27
C LYS A 12 10.05 8.95 -16.26
N GLU A 13 9.29 7.86 -16.27
CA GLU A 13 7.83 7.84 -16.38
C GLU A 13 7.14 7.85 -15.01
N TYR A 14 7.91 7.71 -13.92
CA TYR A 14 7.37 7.73 -12.55
C TYR A 14 6.76 9.07 -12.17
N LYS A 15 7.23 10.19 -12.74
CA LYS A 15 6.57 11.49 -12.55
C LYS A 15 5.13 11.49 -13.06
N GLN A 16 4.85 10.76 -14.14
CA GLN A 16 3.50 10.64 -14.69
C GLN A 16 2.61 9.73 -13.81
N PHE A 17 3.20 8.67 -13.23
CA PHE A 17 2.55 7.85 -12.22
C PHE A 17 2.16 8.67 -10.99
N GLU A 18 3.08 9.47 -10.47
CA GLU A 18 2.86 10.34 -9.31
C GLU A 18 1.76 11.38 -9.59
N LEU A 19 1.72 11.95 -10.80
CA LEU A 19 0.64 12.84 -11.22
C LEU A 19 -0.72 12.13 -11.27
N LEU A 20 -0.78 10.86 -11.66
CA LEU A 20 -2.04 10.11 -11.70
C LEU A 20 -2.50 9.71 -10.29
N ARG A 21 -1.56 9.34 -9.42
CA ARG A 21 -1.78 9.19 -7.97
C ARG A 21 -2.36 10.46 -7.36
N GLN A 22 -1.83 11.62 -7.76
CA GLN A 22 -2.30 12.92 -7.30
C GLN A 22 -3.63 13.36 -7.92
N ASN A 23 -3.96 12.94 -9.14
CA ASN A 23 -5.24 13.28 -9.79
C ASN A 23 -6.39 12.34 -9.38
N GLU A 24 -6.10 11.17 -8.81
CA GLU A 24 -7.08 10.36 -8.09
C GLU A 24 -7.34 10.85 -6.64
N LYS A 25 -6.82 12.04 -6.27
CA LYS A 25 -7.13 12.75 -5.02
C LYS A 25 -8.46 13.52 -5.08
N PRO A 26 -9.59 12.89 -4.78
CA PRO A 26 -10.50 13.55 -3.85
C PRO A 26 -10.16 13.18 -2.40
N TRP A 27 -9.14 12.33 -2.15
CA TRP A 27 -8.92 11.72 -0.84
C TRP A 27 -7.43 11.70 -0.47
N PRO A 28 -6.99 12.53 0.51
CA PRO A 28 -5.59 12.66 0.90
C PRO A 28 -4.95 11.40 1.54
N TYR A 29 -5.73 10.35 1.82
CA TYR A 29 -5.32 9.24 2.71
C TYR A 29 -5.04 7.91 2.01
N LEU A 30 -5.00 7.90 0.67
CA LEU A 30 -4.60 6.73 -0.13
C LEU A 30 -3.10 6.38 0.03
N THR A 31 -2.36 7.11 0.87
CA THR A 31 -0.91 6.96 1.03
C THR A 31 -0.49 5.67 1.73
N ASP A 32 -1.22 5.17 2.72
CA ASP A 32 -0.54 4.35 3.75
C ASP A 32 -0.58 2.82 3.57
N ALA A 33 -1.20 2.30 2.51
CA ALA A 33 -1.04 0.88 2.18
C ALA A 33 -0.71 0.67 0.71
N PHE A 34 -1.34 1.45 -0.15
CA PHE A 34 -1.13 1.38 -1.59
C PHE A 34 0.17 2.07 -2.03
N THR A 35 0.62 3.14 -1.37
CA THR A 35 1.88 3.83 -1.75
C THR A 35 3.11 3.10 -1.23
N HIS A 36 3.02 2.46 -0.06
CA HIS A 36 4.09 1.57 0.42
C HIS A 36 4.35 0.38 -0.51
N ILE A 37 3.29 -0.19 -1.13
CA ILE A 37 3.45 -1.25 -2.14
C ILE A 37 4.31 -0.74 -3.31
N TRP A 38 4.18 0.51 -3.73
CA TRP A 38 4.86 1.04 -4.90
C TRP A 38 6.29 1.50 -4.62
N ASP A 39 6.53 2.12 -3.46
CA ASP A 39 7.89 2.47 -3.03
C ASP A 39 8.73 1.20 -2.81
N LEU A 40 8.15 0.16 -2.19
CA LEU A 40 8.80 -1.15 -2.04
C LEU A 40 8.92 -1.92 -3.36
N ALA A 41 7.92 -1.87 -4.25
CA ALA A 41 7.99 -2.55 -5.55
C ALA A 41 9.13 -1.99 -6.42
N TYR A 42 9.42 -0.69 -6.31
CA TYR A 42 10.55 -0.05 -7.00
C TYR A 42 11.89 -0.60 -6.53
N GLU A 43 12.11 -0.67 -5.21
CA GLU A 43 13.41 -1.04 -4.64
C GLU A 43 13.65 -2.55 -4.64
N ILE A 44 12.58 -3.35 -4.49
CA ILE A 44 12.69 -4.79 -4.18
C ILE A 44 12.40 -5.66 -5.40
N VAL A 45 11.55 -5.21 -6.34
CA VAL A 45 11.12 -6.05 -7.47
C VAL A 45 11.28 -5.31 -8.81
N PRO A 46 12.50 -5.30 -9.39
CA PRO A 46 12.71 -4.77 -10.73
C PRO A 46 11.69 -5.35 -11.72
N ARG A 47 11.05 -4.47 -12.52
CA ARG A 47 10.02 -4.83 -13.51
C ARG A 47 8.65 -5.25 -12.94
N ALA A 48 8.39 -4.95 -11.67
CA ALA A 48 7.05 -5.05 -11.08
C ALA A 48 6.06 -4.01 -11.64
N MET A 49 6.56 -2.84 -12.04
CA MET A 49 5.77 -1.73 -12.57
C MET A 49 5.54 -1.84 -14.07
N LEU A 50 4.30 -1.63 -14.49
CA LEU A 50 3.86 -1.64 -15.88
C LEU A 50 3.25 -0.29 -16.28
N SER A 51 3.66 0.20 -17.44
CA SER A 51 2.99 1.25 -18.19
C SER A 51 1.94 0.62 -19.11
N VAL A 52 0.76 1.23 -19.19
CA VAL A 52 -0.34 0.82 -20.07
C VAL A 52 -0.56 1.92 -21.10
N GLU A 53 -0.36 1.60 -22.38
CA GLU A 53 -0.50 2.53 -23.50
C GLU A 53 -1.57 2.06 -24.49
N VAL A 54 -2.34 3.00 -25.04
CA VAL A 54 -3.33 2.77 -26.10
C VAL A 54 -3.11 3.81 -27.18
N LYS A 55 -2.90 3.37 -28.44
CA LYS A 55 -2.60 4.27 -29.58
C LYS A 55 -1.45 5.25 -29.30
N ASN A 56 -0.39 4.77 -28.63
CA ASN A 56 0.77 5.55 -28.18
C ASN A 56 0.46 6.66 -27.15
N GLU A 57 -0.75 6.66 -26.59
CA GLU A 57 -1.11 7.51 -25.46
C GLU A 57 -1.04 6.71 -24.17
N TRP A 58 -0.50 7.31 -23.13
CA TRP A 58 -0.46 6.69 -21.82
C TRP A 58 -1.86 6.63 -21.20
N ALA A 59 -2.36 5.42 -20.99
CA ALA A 59 -3.72 5.12 -20.54
C ALA A 59 -3.79 4.74 -19.05
N GLY A 60 -2.65 4.40 -18.41
CA GLY A 60 -2.60 4.05 -17.00
C GLY A 60 -1.37 3.25 -16.61
N CYS A 61 -1.40 2.69 -15.41
CA CYS A 61 -0.30 1.95 -14.81
C CYS A 61 -0.81 0.77 -14.00
N ALA A 62 0.06 -0.19 -13.77
CA ALA A 62 -0.25 -1.36 -12.97
C ALA A 62 1.02 -2.01 -12.43
N GLY A 63 0.87 -2.98 -11.54
CA GLY A 63 2.01 -3.69 -10.97
C GLY A 63 1.68 -4.37 -9.65
N TYR A 64 2.72 -4.93 -9.04
CA TYR A 64 2.61 -5.71 -7.81
C TYR A 64 3.85 -5.60 -6.93
N ALA A 65 3.70 -5.78 -5.63
CA ALA A 65 4.80 -6.07 -4.72
C ALA A 65 4.67 -7.50 -4.19
N LEU A 66 5.79 -8.13 -3.90
CA LEU A 66 5.78 -9.41 -3.19
C LEU A 66 5.72 -9.12 -1.69
N ALA A 67 4.90 -9.89 -0.96
CA ALA A 67 4.97 -9.86 0.49
C ALA A 67 6.33 -10.47 0.88
N GLU A 68 7.20 -9.66 1.48
CA GLU A 68 8.57 -10.08 1.79
C GLU A 68 8.64 -11.34 2.65
N THR A 69 7.61 -11.53 3.45
CA THR A 69 7.58 -12.53 4.50
C THR A 69 6.58 -13.65 4.26
N ASP A 70 5.83 -13.55 3.17
CA ASP A 70 4.88 -14.56 2.71
C ASP A 70 5.14 -14.78 1.23
N PRO A 71 5.97 -15.78 0.87
CA PRO A 71 6.43 -15.97 -0.50
C PRO A 71 5.32 -16.32 -1.48
N ASP A 72 4.12 -16.67 -0.98
CA ASP A 72 2.96 -17.01 -1.77
C ASP A 72 2.00 -15.84 -1.97
N LEU A 73 2.27 -14.68 -1.37
CA LEU A 73 1.40 -13.52 -1.36
C LEU A 73 2.03 -12.36 -2.15
N ALA A 74 1.22 -11.76 -3.03
CA ALA A 74 1.54 -10.48 -3.66
C ALA A 74 0.44 -9.45 -3.40
N PHE A 75 0.83 -8.19 -3.37
CA PHE A 75 -0.08 -7.06 -3.41
C PHE A 75 -0.13 -6.51 -4.82
N MET A 76 -1.31 -6.16 -5.34
CA MET A 76 -1.50 -5.70 -6.70
C MET A 76 -2.28 -4.38 -6.74
N GLY A 77 -1.90 -3.53 -7.70
CA GLY A 77 -2.67 -2.35 -8.06
C GLY A 77 -2.78 -2.13 -9.57
N ILE A 78 -3.93 -1.59 -10.00
CA ILE A 78 -4.22 -1.23 -11.39
C ILE A 78 -4.93 0.12 -11.38
N ILE A 79 -4.43 1.06 -12.17
CA ILE A 79 -5.05 2.36 -12.37
C ILE A 79 -5.16 2.62 -13.88
N ILE A 80 -6.37 2.91 -14.33
CA ILE A 80 -6.65 3.27 -15.73
C ILE A 80 -7.31 4.65 -15.73
N LYS A 81 -6.84 5.54 -16.60
CA LYS A 81 -7.42 6.88 -16.81
C LYS A 81 -8.91 6.80 -17.14
N PRO A 82 -9.75 7.70 -16.59
CA PRO A 82 -11.20 7.69 -16.82
C PRO A 82 -11.60 7.54 -18.29
N GLU A 83 -10.93 8.24 -19.19
CA GLU A 83 -11.21 8.29 -20.64
C GLU A 83 -10.95 6.95 -21.35
N HIS A 84 -10.17 6.07 -20.70
CA HIS A 84 -9.82 4.74 -21.21
C HIS A 84 -10.57 3.60 -20.48
N ARG A 85 -11.41 3.91 -19.48
CA ARG A 85 -12.19 2.89 -18.74
C ARG A 85 -13.30 2.29 -19.60
N ARG A 86 -13.86 1.16 -19.10
CA ARG A 86 -14.99 0.41 -19.71
C ARG A 86 -14.73 -0.12 -21.13
N LYS A 87 -13.48 -0.11 -21.59
CA LYS A 87 -13.02 -0.64 -22.89
C LYS A 87 -12.32 -2.00 -22.78
N GLY A 88 -12.47 -2.69 -21.64
CA GLY A 88 -11.81 -3.98 -21.36
C GLY A 88 -10.33 -3.89 -20.98
N LEU A 89 -9.73 -2.70 -20.94
CA LEU A 89 -8.30 -2.53 -20.64
C LEU A 89 -7.90 -3.06 -19.25
N GLY A 90 -8.67 -2.74 -18.21
CA GLY A 90 -8.39 -3.22 -16.85
C GLY A 90 -8.32 -4.75 -16.78
N GLN A 91 -9.21 -5.45 -17.49
CA GLN A 91 -9.22 -6.92 -17.53
C GLN A 91 -7.97 -7.48 -18.22
N GLN A 92 -7.53 -6.85 -19.32
CA GLN A 92 -6.33 -7.27 -20.05
C GLN A 92 -5.07 -7.06 -19.21
N VAL A 93 -4.99 -5.91 -18.52
CA VAL A 93 -3.89 -5.59 -17.60
C VAL A 93 -3.86 -6.57 -16.42
N TYR A 94 -5.02 -6.86 -15.82
CA TYR A 94 -5.16 -7.84 -14.75
C TYR A 94 -4.68 -9.23 -15.18
N ALA A 95 -5.13 -9.73 -16.34
CA ALA A 95 -4.71 -11.02 -16.85
C ALA A 95 -3.18 -11.13 -16.99
N GLN A 96 -2.53 -10.09 -17.53
CA GLN A 96 -1.07 -10.07 -17.64
C GLN A 96 -0.35 -10.04 -16.29
N LEU A 97 -0.90 -9.32 -15.30
CA LEU A 97 -0.32 -9.32 -13.96
C LEU A 97 -0.46 -10.69 -13.29
N ILE A 98 -1.63 -11.33 -13.42
CA ILE A 98 -1.86 -12.67 -12.90
C ILE A 98 -0.92 -13.68 -13.55
N GLU A 99 -0.74 -13.64 -14.88
CA GLU A 99 0.23 -14.51 -15.58
C GLU A 99 1.66 -14.34 -15.01
N ARG A 100 2.09 -13.09 -14.79
CA ARG A 100 3.40 -12.77 -14.18
C ARG A 100 3.53 -13.28 -12.74
N LEU A 101 2.46 -13.25 -11.97
CA LEU A 101 2.44 -13.73 -10.58
C LEU A 101 2.40 -15.26 -10.53
N GLN A 102 1.64 -15.91 -11.41
CA GLN A 102 1.60 -17.36 -11.56
C GLN A 102 2.97 -17.91 -12.00
N ALA A 103 3.67 -17.25 -12.93
CA ALA A 103 5.03 -17.60 -13.31
C ALA A 103 6.02 -17.54 -12.13
N ARG A 104 5.72 -16.74 -11.11
CA ARG A 104 6.46 -16.64 -9.84
C ARG A 104 5.95 -17.59 -8.74
N LYS A 105 4.97 -18.44 -9.06
CA LYS A 105 4.31 -19.37 -8.11
C LYS A 105 3.58 -18.66 -6.97
N ILE A 106 3.18 -17.41 -7.16
CA ILE A 106 2.33 -16.69 -6.20
C ILE A 106 0.94 -17.31 -6.21
N ARG A 107 0.41 -17.61 -5.01
CA ARG A 107 -0.88 -18.30 -4.84
C ARG A 107 -1.99 -17.36 -4.37
N ARG A 108 -1.65 -16.23 -3.76
CA ARG A 108 -2.59 -15.26 -3.22
C ARG A 108 -2.24 -13.86 -3.70
N VAL A 109 -3.29 -13.10 -4.03
CA VAL A 109 -3.18 -11.70 -4.41
C VAL A 109 -4.10 -10.89 -3.53
N LEU A 110 -3.57 -9.83 -2.94
CA LEU A 110 -4.34 -8.83 -2.23
C LEU A 110 -4.37 -7.52 -3.01
N THR A 111 -5.48 -6.84 -2.95
CA THR A 111 -5.62 -5.48 -3.43
C THR A 111 -6.46 -4.68 -2.44
N MET A 112 -6.32 -3.37 -2.46
CA MET A 112 -7.13 -2.47 -1.65
C MET A 112 -7.91 -1.56 -2.57
N VAL A 113 -9.21 -1.46 -2.32
CA VAL A 113 -10.11 -0.62 -3.09
C VAL A 113 -10.79 0.33 -2.13
N ASN A 114 -10.79 1.62 -2.46
CA ASN A 114 -11.54 2.60 -1.68
C ASN A 114 -13.04 2.33 -1.85
N THR A 115 -13.79 2.30 -0.74
CA THR A 115 -15.24 1.99 -0.73
C THR A 115 -16.08 3.00 -1.51
N HIS A 116 -15.60 4.22 -1.72
CA HIS A 116 -16.25 5.23 -2.57
C HIS A 116 -15.99 5.02 -4.07
N GLN A 117 -15.03 4.17 -4.44
CA GLN A 117 -14.72 3.87 -5.84
C GLN A 117 -15.55 2.67 -6.34
N VAL A 118 -16.85 2.91 -6.59
CA VAL A 118 -17.80 1.89 -7.07
C VAL A 118 -17.27 1.11 -8.29
N ALA A 119 -16.63 1.80 -9.25
CA ALA A 119 -16.05 1.16 -10.42
C ALA A 119 -14.89 0.21 -10.08
N GLY A 120 -14.10 0.54 -9.07
CA GLY A 120 -13.01 -0.31 -8.56
C GLY A 120 -13.57 -1.54 -7.85
N LEU A 121 -14.60 -1.38 -7.01
CA LEU A 121 -15.26 -2.49 -6.32
C LEU A 121 -15.87 -3.48 -7.32
N GLN A 122 -16.62 -2.97 -8.31
CA GLN A 122 -17.18 -3.78 -9.39
C GLN A 122 -16.12 -4.44 -10.28
N PHE A 123 -14.91 -3.88 -10.34
CA PHE A 123 -13.81 -4.48 -11.06
C PHE A 123 -13.18 -5.62 -10.25
N ALA A 124 -12.92 -5.40 -8.96
CA ALA A 124 -12.39 -6.42 -8.06
C ALA A 124 -13.31 -7.65 -7.99
N ASP A 125 -14.63 -7.43 -7.81
CA ASP A 125 -15.65 -8.49 -7.81
C ASP A 125 -15.61 -9.32 -9.10
N ARG A 126 -15.58 -8.65 -10.26
CA ARG A 126 -15.52 -9.30 -11.58
C ARG A 126 -14.21 -10.05 -11.84
N CYS A 127 -13.13 -9.62 -11.22
CA CYS A 127 -11.84 -10.31 -11.24
C CYS A 127 -11.79 -11.51 -10.27
N GLY A 128 -12.85 -11.74 -9.49
CA GLY A 128 -12.98 -12.86 -8.55
C GLY A 128 -12.39 -12.58 -7.17
N PHE A 129 -12.08 -11.33 -6.83
CA PHE A 129 -11.64 -10.99 -5.48
C PHE A 129 -12.80 -11.10 -4.49
N GLN A 130 -12.48 -11.55 -3.29
CA GLN A 130 -13.39 -11.57 -2.15
C GLN A 130 -12.96 -10.52 -1.13
N GLU A 131 -13.93 -9.82 -0.55
CA GLU A 131 -13.65 -8.89 0.54
C GLU A 131 -13.30 -9.68 1.81
N ILE A 132 -12.09 -9.46 2.32
CA ILE A 132 -11.59 -10.11 3.55
C ILE A 132 -11.49 -9.14 4.73
N GLY A 133 -11.78 -7.86 4.52
CA GLY A 133 -11.53 -6.83 5.52
C GLY A 133 -11.71 -5.41 5.01
N ARG A 134 -11.83 -4.47 5.95
CA ARG A 134 -11.86 -3.03 5.71
C ARG A 134 -10.89 -2.30 6.62
N THR A 135 -10.34 -1.20 6.11
CA THR A 135 -9.62 -0.22 6.92
C THR A 135 -10.51 1.00 7.08
N VAL A 136 -10.73 1.42 8.32
CA VAL A 136 -11.44 2.66 8.63
C VAL A 136 -10.41 3.72 8.99
N TYR A 137 -10.41 4.82 8.26
CA TYR A 137 -9.63 6.01 8.61
C TYR A 137 -10.44 6.85 9.58
N SER A 138 -9.86 7.17 10.72
CA SER A 138 -10.46 8.03 11.74
C SER A 138 -9.66 9.32 11.82
N GLU A 139 -10.37 10.44 11.82
CA GLU A 139 -9.78 11.78 11.88
C GLU A 139 -10.36 12.51 13.09
N LEU A 140 -9.51 13.31 13.74
CA LEU A 140 -9.87 14.16 14.85
C LEU A 140 -9.26 15.55 14.62
N ASP A 141 -10.09 16.58 14.63
CA ASP A 141 -9.61 17.96 14.70
C ASP A 141 -9.08 18.22 16.11
N ALA A 142 -7.76 18.22 16.27
CA ALA A 142 -7.10 18.42 17.54
C ALA A 142 -7.36 19.81 18.16
N THR A 143 -7.75 20.80 17.36
CA THR A 143 -8.04 22.17 17.84
C THR A 143 -9.48 22.33 18.34
N ALA A 144 -10.39 21.49 17.84
CA ALA A 144 -11.79 21.47 18.24
C ALA A 144 -12.13 20.32 19.21
N ALA A 145 -11.21 19.39 19.44
CA ALA A 145 -11.41 18.28 20.35
C ALA A 145 -11.60 18.75 21.80
N ASP A 146 -12.65 18.27 22.47
CA ASP A 146 -12.81 18.45 23.91
C ASP A 146 -11.85 17.53 24.67
N ILE A 147 -10.68 18.09 24.98
CA ILE A 147 -9.66 17.43 25.81
C ILE A 147 -9.89 17.65 27.31
N GLY A 148 -10.86 18.49 27.70
CA GLY A 148 -11.11 18.85 29.10
C GLY A 148 -11.67 17.69 29.94
N ALA A 149 -12.26 16.69 29.29
CA ALA A 149 -12.73 15.47 29.93
C ALA A 149 -11.60 14.47 30.29
N TRP A 150 -10.34 14.77 29.92
CA TRP A 150 -9.21 13.86 30.05
C TRP A 150 -8.23 14.42 31.08
N ASP A 151 -7.68 13.54 31.93
CA ASP A 151 -6.60 13.88 32.84
C ASP A 151 -5.35 14.32 32.05
N ASP A 152 -4.46 15.10 32.68
CA ASP A 152 -3.17 15.48 32.09
C ASP A 152 -2.36 14.23 31.68
N PRO A 153 -2.08 14.02 30.39
CA PRO A 153 -1.42 12.82 29.90
C PRO A 153 -0.03 12.61 30.50
N GLU A 154 0.70 13.69 30.84
CA GLU A 154 2.00 13.55 31.50
C GLU A 154 1.84 12.98 32.91
N GLN A 155 0.82 13.40 33.65
CA GLN A 155 0.53 12.88 34.99
C GLN A 155 0.04 11.43 34.94
N ILE A 156 -0.84 11.08 34.00
CA ILE A 156 -1.33 9.69 33.82
C ILE A 156 -0.15 8.72 33.66
N VAL A 157 0.82 9.10 32.83
CA VAL A 157 1.99 8.28 32.50
C VAL A 157 3.01 8.29 33.65
N ALA A 158 3.21 9.44 34.31
CA ALA A 158 4.09 9.55 35.47
C ALA A 158 3.62 8.70 36.66
N ARG A 159 2.30 8.62 36.94
CA ARG A 159 1.72 7.74 37.98
C ARG A 159 2.06 6.26 37.76
N GLN A 160 2.39 5.86 36.53
CA GLN A 160 2.79 4.51 36.15
C GLN A 160 4.32 4.33 36.09
N ASN A 161 5.09 5.32 36.56
CA ASN A 161 6.55 5.38 36.44
C ASN A 161 7.04 5.35 34.97
N LEU A 162 6.22 5.85 34.05
CA LEU A 162 6.55 5.99 32.63
C LEU A 162 6.81 7.47 32.31
N ARG A 163 7.35 7.75 31.11
CA ARG A 163 7.51 9.11 30.58
C ARG A 163 7.36 9.15 29.07
N PHE A 164 6.81 10.23 28.53
CA PHE A 164 6.90 10.54 27.11
C PHE A 164 8.27 11.15 26.76
N THR A 165 8.79 10.81 25.59
CA THR A 165 10.01 11.42 25.05
C THR A 165 10.00 11.31 23.53
N THR A 166 10.76 12.17 22.86
CA THR A 166 10.93 12.14 21.41
C THR A 166 12.01 11.15 20.98
N LEU A 167 11.84 10.53 19.82
CA LEU A 167 12.78 9.54 19.27
C LEU A 167 14.19 10.11 19.05
N ASN A 168 14.31 11.42 18.78
CA ASN A 168 15.60 12.08 18.56
C ASN A 168 16.50 12.13 19.82
N ARG A 169 15.99 11.80 21.01
CA ARG A 169 16.78 11.69 22.24
C ARG A 169 17.45 10.33 22.41
N PHE A 170 17.16 9.37 21.53
CA PHE A 170 17.83 8.07 21.51
C PHE A 170 18.98 8.07 20.50
N PRO A 171 20.10 7.37 20.79
CA PRO A 171 21.13 7.12 19.78
C PRO A 171 20.51 6.42 18.57
N ARG A 172 20.81 6.91 17.36
CA ARG A 172 20.33 6.28 16.11
C ARG A 172 20.83 4.85 15.98
N ARG A 173 22.10 4.61 16.34
CA ARG A 173 22.71 3.28 16.32
C ARG A 173 22.04 2.37 17.37
N GLY A 174 21.56 1.21 16.93
CA GLY A 174 20.85 0.26 17.80
C GLY A 174 19.44 0.69 18.19
N LEU A 175 18.89 1.75 17.57
CA LEU A 175 17.48 2.13 17.77
C LEU A 175 16.54 1.07 17.20
N ALA A 176 16.87 0.54 16.01
CA ALA A 176 16.13 -0.56 15.38
C ALA A 176 16.07 -1.79 16.30
N ASP A 177 17.22 -2.22 16.85
CA ASP A 177 17.30 -3.36 17.78
C ASP A 177 16.43 -3.20 19.03
N ARG A 178 16.18 -1.96 19.47
CA ARG A 178 15.34 -1.65 20.64
C ARG A 178 13.85 -1.60 20.29
N LEU A 179 13.50 -1.01 19.16
CA LEU A 179 12.10 -0.80 18.77
C LEU A 179 11.49 -2.02 18.10
N LEU A 180 12.27 -2.77 17.32
CA LEU A 180 11.77 -3.92 16.58
C LEU A 180 11.20 -5.03 17.45
N PRO A 181 11.79 -5.41 18.59
CA PRO A 181 11.15 -6.40 19.46
C PRO A 181 9.78 -5.95 19.96
N ILE A 182 9.62 -4.65 20.28
CA ILE A 182 8.36 -4.07 20.74
C ILE A 182 7.34 -4.09 19.60
N TRP A 183 7.75 -3.65 18.41
CA TRP A 183 6.93 -3.71 17.19
C TRP A 183 6.49 -5.15 16.92
N ASN A 184 7.43 -6.10 16.87
CA ASN A 184 7.17 -7.50 16.57
C ASN A 184 6.31 -8.20 17.64
N ARG A 185 6.35 -7.73 18.89
CA ARG A 185 5.50 -8.24 19.97
C ARG A 185 4.08 -7.72 19.90
N THR A 186 3.89 -6.45 19.54
CA THR A 186 2.57 -5.77 19.58
C THR A 186 1.80 -5.88 18.27
N ARG A 187 2.51 -6.07 17.15
CA ARG A 187 1.91 -6.12 15.83
C ARG A 187 1.01 -7.36 15.57
N PRO A 188 1.26 -8.55 16.15
CA PRO A 188 0.30 -9.67 16.10
C PRO A 188 -1.07 -9.35 16.71
N ASP A 189 -1.12 -8.43 17.68
CA ASP A 189 -2.38 -8.03 18.35
C ASP A 189 -3.23 -7.10 17.49
N GLN A 190 -2.65 -6.55 16.41
CA GLN A 190 -3.40 -5.75 15.46
C GLN A 190 -4.17 -6.70 14.53
N PRO A 191 -5.47 -6.46 14.28
CA PRO A 191 -6.22 -7.20 13.29
C PRO A 191 -5.50 -7.14 11.94
N GLN A 192 -5.00 -8.28 11.47
CA GLN A 192 -4.36 -8.40 10.16
C GLN A 192 -5.11 -9.44 9.33
N TYR A 193 -5.24 -9.13 8.06
CA TYR A 193 -5.86 -10.02 7.09
C TYR A 193 -4.85 -11.01 6.48
N TRP A 194 -3.62 -11.02 6.98
CA TRP A 194 -2.52 -11.92 6.56
C TRP A 194 -1.65 -12.31 7.76
N THR A 195 -0.86 -13.37 7.59
CA THR A 195 0.07 -13.85 8.61
C THR A 195 1.09 -12.77 8.93
N TYR A 196 1.10 -12.28 10.17
CA TYR A 196 2.12 -11.34 10.60
C TYR A 196 3.49 -12.02 10.57
N VAL A 197 4.50 -11.30 10.05
CA VAL A 197 5.88 -11.75 10.13
C VAL A 197 6.76 -10.62 10.70
N PRO A 198 7.64 -10.95 11.65
CA PRO A 198 8.54 -9.99 12.28
C PRO A 198 9.41 -9.23 11.28
N VAL A 199 9.57 -7.93 11.52
CA VAL A 199 10.54 -7.08 10.81
C VAL A 199 11.93 -7.29 11.44
N SER A 200 12.98 -7.43 10.62
CA SER A 200 14.37 -7.61 11.09
C SER A 200 15.16 -6.29 11.07
N ALA A 201 16.13 -6.13 11.99
CA ALA A 201 16.96 -4.92 12.10
C ALA A 201 17.80 -4.66 10.84
N ASN A 202 18.28 -5.73 10.22
CA ASN A 202 19.01 -5.70 8.95
C ASN A 202 18.23 -5.07 7.79
N ARG A 203 16.91 -4.87 7.93
CA ARG A 203 16.05 -4.20 6.94
C ARG A 203 16.00 -2.68 7.12
N LEU A 204 16.26 -2.16 8.33
CA LEU A 204 16.23 -0.73 8.65
C LEU A 204 17.61 -0.05 8.55
N GLU A 205 18.67 -0.84 8.52
CA GLU A 205 20.06 -0.36 8.50
C GLU A 205 20.77 -0.50 7.14
N ARG A 206 20.02 -0.86 6.08
CA ARG A 206 20.47 -0.82 4.68
C ARG A 206 20.18 0.53 4.06
#